data_AF-A0A9K3NSE1-F1
#
_entry.id   AF-A0A9K3NSE1-F1
#
_cell.length_a   1.000
_cell.length_b   1.000
_cell.length_c   1.000
_cell.angle_alpha   90.00
_cell.angle_beta   90.00
_cell.angle_gamma   90.00
#
_symmetry.space_group_name_H-M   'P 1'
#
loop_
_entity.id
_entity.type
_entity.pdbx_description
1 polymer ?
#
loop_
_entity_poly.entity_id
_entity_poly.type
_entity_poly.pdbx_seq_one_letter_code
_entity_poly.pdbx_strand_id
1 'polypeptide(L)'
;MVETLSELEMTDHGKLMVCENGTVELLVTMLSHDDIDMRKAAILALEKLSGVPQNGLKIIKQNATEILLGILFRESLSIPSLVEKIVATVMNLALSLTSQDADHPEILFLETEEEVYKLFSLISLHGPNVQQYVLRTFLAVCQSSSGLNIRKILRKVRFFIN
;
A
#
# COMPACT_ATOMS: atom_id res chain seq x y z
N MET A 1 12.40 -9.05 -16.46
CA MET A 1 11.79 -7.69 -16.58
C MET A 1 11.39 -7.15 -15.21
N VAL A 2 10.60 -7.86 -14.41
CA VAL A 2 10.20 -7.37 -13.08
C VAL A 2 11.38 -7.29 -12.10
N GLU A 3 12.30 -8.25 -12.13
CA GLU A 3 13.57 -8.16 -11.38
C GLU A 3 14.35 -6.89 -11.75
N THR A 4 14.44 -6.57 -13.04
CA THR A 4 15.06 -5.33 -13.53
C THR A 4 14.35 -4.08 -13.01
N LEU A 5 13.01 -4.10 -12.91
CA LEU A 5 12.23 -2.99 -12.37
C LEU A 5 12.43 -2.82 -10.86
N SER A 6 12.60 -3.92 -10.10
CA SER A 6 12.86 -3.85 -8.66
C SER A 6 14.26 -3.32 -8.33
N GLU A 7 15.24 -3.47 -9.22
CA GLU A 7 16.65 -3.14 -8.95
C GLU A 7 17.10 -1.77 -9.45
N LEU A 8 16.44 -1.21 -10.47
CA LEU A 8 16.86 0.06 -11.06
C LEU A 8 16.63 1.26 -10.12
N GLU A 9 17.31 2.38 -10.31
CA GLU A 9 16.79 3.69 -9.88
C GLU A 9 16.03 4.30 -11.07
N MET A 10 14.79 4.74 -10.86
CA MET A 10 13.96 5.29 -11.93
C MET A 10 13.57 6.72 -11.59
N THR A 11 13.65 7.61 -12.57
CA THR A 11 13.06 8.95 -12.50
C THR A 11 11.53 8.84 -12.45
N ASP A 12 10.85 9.86 -11.93
CA ASP A 12 9.38 9.83 -11.85
C ASP A 12 8.73 9.74 -13.22
N HIS A 13 9.31 10.39 -14.25
CA HIS A 13 8.88 10.22 -15.64
C HIS A 13 9.05 8.77 -16.12
N GLY A 14 10.17 8.11 -15.79
CA GLY A 14 10.37 6.70 -16.12
C GLY A 14 9.37 5.77 -15.43
N LYS A 15 9.02 6.05 -14.16
CA LYS A 15 8.00 5.30 -13.42
C LYS A 15 6.62 5.44 -14.06
N LEU A 16 6.26 6.65 -14.53
CA LEU A 16 4.99 6.88 -15.24
C LEU A 16 4.91 6.06 -16.53
N MET A 17 5.94 6.15 -17.38
CA MET A 17 6.00 5.44 -18.66
C MET A 17 5.87 3.93 -18.49
N VAL A 18 6.53 3.35 -17.48
CA VAL A 18 6.43 1.91 -17.20
C VAL A 18 5.00 1.53 -16.77
N CYS A 19 4.34 2.34 -15.94
CA CYS A 19 2.96 2.09 -15.51
C CYS A 19 1.90 2.29 -16.61
N GLU A 20 2.23 2.88 -17.76
CA GLU A 20 1.30 3.02 -18.89
C GLU A 20 1.17 1.74 -19.74
N ASN A 21 2.14 0.85 -19.67
CA ASN A 21 2.25 -0.30 -20.58
C ASN A 21 1.66 -1.62 -20.02
N GLY A 22 0.59 -1.57 -19.23
CA GLY A 22 -0.01 -2.78 -18.64
C GLY A 22 0.83 -3.44 -17.53
N THR A 23 1.87 -2.74 -17.05
CA THR A 23 2.79 -3.28 -16.04
C THR A 23 2.10 -3.53 -14.71
N VAL A 24 1.13 -2.69 -14.33
CA VAL A 24 0.44 -2.81 -13.03
C VAL A 24 -0.37 -4.10 -12.97
N GLU A 25 -1.07 -4.44 -14.05
CA GLU A 25 -1.86 -5.66 -14.20
C GLU A 25 -0.99 -6.92 -14.09
N LEU A 26 0.18 -6.90 -14.73
CA LEU A 26 1.16 -7.97 -14.62
C LEU A 26 1.67 -8.11 -13.16
N LEU A 27 2.02 -7.01 -12.51
CA LEU A 27 2.51 -7.02 -11.13
C LEU A 27 1.45 -7.51 -10.15
N VAL A 28 0.19 -7.12 -10.35
CA VAL A 28 -0.94 -7.63 -9.55
C VAL A 28 -1.16 -9.13 -9.76
N THR A 29 -1.01 -9.61 -11.00
CA THR A 29 -1.06 -11.05 -11.29
C THR A 29 0.07 -11.80 -10.57
N MET A 30 1.27 -11.23 -10.54
CA MET A 30 2.43 -11.80 -9.86
C MET A 30 2.30 -11.78 -8.33
N LEU A 31 1.63 -10.78 -7.74
CA LEU A 31 1.34 -10.75 -6.30
C LEU A 31 0.46 -11.93 -5.85
N SER A 32 -0.40 -12.42 -6.72
CA SER A 32 -1.33 -13.53 -6.44
C SER A 32 -0.74 -14.91 -6.78
N HIS A 33 0.52 -14.97 -7.24
CA HIS A 33 1.17 -16.22 -7.61
C HIS A 33 1.72 -16.96 -6.38
N ASP A 34 1.73 -18.30 -6.40
CA ASP A 34 2.22 -19.12 -5.27
C ASP A 34 3.75 -19.02 -5.08
N ASP A 35 4.47 -18.64 -6.13
CA ASP A 35 5.91 -18.43 -6.12
C ASP A 35 6.28 -17.20 -5.28
N ILE A 36 6.98 -17.46 -4.17
CA ILE A 36 7.41 -16.44 -3.22
C ILE A 36 8.31 -15.40 -3.90
N ASP A 37 9.26 -15.81 -4.74
CA ASP A 37 10.22 -14.90 -5.36
C ASP A 37 9.54 -14.01 -6.39
N MET A 38 8.56 -14.56 -7.11
CA MET A 38 7.67 -13.78 -7.98
C MET A 38 6.90 -12.72 -7.19
N ARG A 39 6.31 -13.08 -6.03
CA ARG A 39 5.64 -12.11 -5.15
C ARG A 39 6.61 -11.06 -4.62
N LYS A 40 7.82 -11.44 -4.19
CA LYS A 40 8.83 -10.50 -3.68
C LYS A 40 9.18 -9.45 -4.74
N ALA A 41 9.48 -9.90 -5.96
CA ALA A 41 9.81 -9.02 -7.07
C ALA A 41 8.66 -8.05 -7.39
N ALA A 42 7.42 -8.54 -7.37
CA ALA A 42 6.24 -7.71 -7.57
C ALA A 42 6.06 -6.65 -6.48
N ILE A 43 6.24 -7.01 -5.20
CA ILE A 43 6.15 -6.08 -4.07
C ILE A 43 7.18 -4.95 -4.21
N LEU A 44 8.44 -5.29 -4.52
CA LEU A 44 9.50 -4.30 -4.69
C LEU A 44 9.25 -3.36 -5.86
N ALA A 45 8.78 -3.90 -6.99
CA ALA A 45 8.42 -3.08 -8.15
C ALA A 45 7.24 -2.15 -7.84
N LEU A 46 6.20 -2.63 -7.16
CA LEU A 46 5.04 -1.82 -6.76
C LEU A 46 5.41 -0.74 -5.76
N GLU A 47 6.28 -1.03 -4.78
CA GLU A 47 6.79 -0.04 -3.83
C GLU A 47 7.40 1.15 -4.57
N LYS A 48 8.30 0.86 -5.51
CA LYS A 48 9.00 1.88 -6.29
C LYS A 48 8.07 2.65 -7.23
N LEU A 49 7.14 1.98 -7.90
CA LEU A 49 6.20 2.62 -8.83
C LEU A 49 5.17 3.49 -8.09
N SER A 50 4.72 3.04 -6.92
CA SER A 50 3.72 3.74 -6.09
C SER A 50 4.18 5.10 -5.58
N GLY A 51 5.50 5.35 -5.52
CA GLY A 51 6.06 6.65 -5.13
C GLY A 51 5.65 7.83 -6.03
N VAL A 52 5.06 7.54 -7.20
CA VAL A 52 4.42 8.55 -8.06
C VAL A 52 2.90 8.49 -7.88
N PRO A 53 2.23 9.58 -7.46
CA PRO A 53 0.81 9.52 -7.08
C PRO A 53 -0.12 8.94 -8.15
N GLN A 54 0.09 9.28 -9.42
CA GLN A 54 -0.70 8.78 -10.56
C GLN A 54 -0.59 7.25 -10.71
N ASN A 55 0.59 6.69 -10.45
CA ASN A 55 0.80 5.24 -10.47
C ASN A 55 0.07 4.58 -9.31
N GLY A 56 0.11 5.18 -8.11
CA GLY A 56 -0.64 4.69 -6.97
C GLY A 56 -2.14 4.59 -7.24
N LEU A 57 -2.74 5.58 -7.93
CA LEU A 57 -4.15 5.49 -8.34
C LEU A 57 -4.43 4.32 -9.29
N LYS A 58 -3.53 4.05 -10.24
CA LYS A 58 -3.64 2.87 -11.13
C LYS A 58 -3.54 1.56 -10.34
N ILE A 59 -2.61 1.49 -9.38
CA ILE A 59 -2.40 0.32 -8.52
C ILE A 59 -3.66 0.04 -7.69
N ILE A 60 -4.29 1.06 -7.11
CA ILE A 60 -5.53 0.89 -6.34
C ILE A 60 -6.68 0.40 -7.25
N LYS A 61 -6.83 0.98 -8.45
CA LYS A 61 -7.87 0.57 -9.42
C LYS A 61 -7.75 -0.88 -9.87
N GLN A 62 -6.56 -1.48 -9.77
CA GLN A 62 -6.31 -2.90 -10.06
C GLN A 62 -6.45 -3.80 -8.81
N ASN A 63 -7.10 -3.33 -7.74
CA ASN A 63 -7.34 -4.08 -6.49
C ASN A 63 -6.07 -4.59 -5.78
N ALA A 64 -4.92 -3.98 -6.05
CA ALA A 64 -3.66 -4.39 -5.43
C ALA A 64 -3.64 -4.17 -3.91
N THR A 65 -4.40 -3.18 -3.40
CA THR A 65 -4.45 -2.85 -1.97
C THR A 65 -4.89 -4.03 -1.12
N GLU A 66 -5.97 -4.73 -1.52
CA GLU A 66 -6.51 -5.87 -0.77
C GLU A 66 -5.49 -7.02 -0.73
N ILE A 67 -4.83 -7.29 -1.86
CA ILE A 67 -3.82 -8.35 -1.96
C ILE A 67 -2.61 -8.01 -1.07
N LEU A 68 -2.13 -6.77 -1.10
CA LEU A 68 -1.01 -6.31 -0.27
C LEU A 68 -1.34 -6.41 1.23
N LEU A 69 -2.54 -5.99 1.64
CA LEU A 69 -2.99 -6.12 3.03
C LEU A 69 -3.16 -7.59 3.44
N GLY A 70 -3.68 -8.44 2.54
CA GLY A 70 -3.77 -9.88 2.74
C GLY A 70 -2.42 -10.52 3.02
N ILE A 71 -1.42 -10.21 2.19
CA ILE A 71 -0.02 -10.67 2.39
C ILE A 71 0.54 -10.12 3.70
N LEU A 72 0.37 -8.83 3.97
CA LEU A 72 0.86 -8.18 5.19
C LEU A 72 0.31 -8.86 6.45
N PHE A 73 -0.97 -9.21 6.46
CA PHE A 73 -1.61 -9.75 7.66
C PHE A 73 -1.49 -11.26 7.81
N ARG A 74 -1.29 -12.01 6.73
CA ARG A 74 -1.16 -13.48 6.77
C ARG A 74 0.29 -13.96 6.75
N GLU A 75 1.18 -13.22 6.08
CA GLU A 75 2.54 -13.68 5.74
C GLU A 75 3.65 -12.78 6.31
N SER A 76 3.33 -11.71 7.06
CA SER A 76 4.35 -10.80 7.64
C SER A 76 5.41 -11.50 8.48
N LEU A 77 5.04 -12.58 9.18
CA LEU A 77 5.98 -13.37 9.97
C LEU A 77 6.92 -14.21 9.08
N SER A 78 6.46 -14.61 7.89
CA SER A 78 7.22 -15.44 6.94
C SER A 78 8.19 -14.62 6.09
N ILE A 79 7.90 -13.33 5.85
CA ILE A 79 8.75 -12.45 5.06
C ILE A 79 8.98 -11.09 5.75
N PRO A 80 9.69 -11.05 6.90
CA PRO A 80 9.85 -9.82 7.69
C PRO A 80 10.52 -8.67 6.91
N SER A 81 11.42 -9.00 5.98
CA SER A 81 12.12 -8.02 5.14
C SER A 81 11.20 -7.28 4.16
N LEU A 82 10.03 -7.83 3.85
CA LEU A 82 9.06 -7.19 2.95
C LEU A 82 7.98 -6.40 3.68
N VAL A 83 7.84 -6.54 4.99
CA VAL A 83 6.82 -5.79 5.76
C VAL A 83 7.00 -4.29 5.55
N GLU A 84 8.22 -3.78 5.67
CA GLU A 84 8.51 -2.37 5.45
C GLU A 84 8.15 -1.92 4.03
N LYS A 85 8.41 -2.77 3.03
CA LYS A 85 8.12 -2.49 1.62
C LYS A 85 6.62 -2.47 1.33
N ILE A 86 5.88 -3.44 1.84
CA ILE A 86 4.43 -3.49 1.70
C ILE A 86 3.80 -2.28 2.38
N VAL A 87 4.21 -1.95 3.60
CA VAL A 87 3.67 -0.80 4.34
C VAL A 87 4.04 0.53 3.66
N ALA A 88 5.24 0.66 3.10
CA ALA A 88 5.63 1.81 2.29
C ALA A 88 4.74 1.95 1.03
N THR A 89 4.47 0.84 0.33
CA THR A 89 3.53 0.83 -0.80
C THR A 89 2.15 1.29 -0.36
N VAL A 90 1.59 0.71 0.71
CA VAL A 90 0.27 1.08 1.26
C VAL A 90 0.22 2.57 1.63
N MET A 91 1.28 3.12 2.23
CA MET A 91 1.38 4.55 2.50
C MET A 91 1.35 5.39 1.23
N ASN A 92 2.12 5.02 0.21
CA ASN A 92 2.14 5.73 -1.07
C ASN A 92 0.76 5.70 -1.74
N LEU A 93 0.07 4.56 -1.72
CA LEU A 93 -1.31 4.44 -2.23
C LEU A 93 -2.26 5.37 -1.49
N ALA A 94 -2.17 5.43 -0.15
CA ALA A 94 -2.99 6.36 0.63
C ALA A 94 -2.70 7.82 0.29
N LEU A 95 -1.44 8.19 0.07
CA LEU A 95 -1.07 9.54 -0.35
C LEU A 95 -1.63 9.88 -1.74
N SER A 96 -1.65 8.93 -2.68
CA SER A 96 -2.28 9.11 -3.99
C SER A 96 -3.76 9.51 -3.93
N LEU A 97 -4.50 9.07 -2.91
CA LEU A 97 -5.90 9.45 -2.71
C LEU A 97 -6.07 10.96 -2.47
N THR A 98 -5.07 11.61 -1.87
CA THR A 98 -5.10 13.06 -1.59
C THR A 98 -4.78 13.91 -2.81
N SER A 99 -4.22 13.30 -3.86
CA SER A 99 -3.86 13.96 -5.13
C SER A 99 -4.95 13.88 -6.20
N GLN A 100 -6.12 13.33 -5.89
CA GLN A 100 -7.22 13.27 -6.86
C GLN A 100 -7.85 14.63 -7.11
N ASP A 101 -8.05 14.95 -8.39
CA ASP A 101 -9.01 15.96 -8.82
C ASP A 101 -10.44 15.48 -8.53
N ALA A 102 -11.34 16.43 -8.28
CA ALA A 102 -12.70 16.19 -7.79
C ALA A 102 -13.62 15.32 -8.70
N ASP A 103 -13.16 14.95 -9.89
CA ASP A 103 -13.93 14.22 -10.91
C ASP A 103 -13.78 12.68 -10.85
N HIS A 104 -13.04 12.14 -9.89
CA HIS A 104 -12.85 10.70 -9.77
C HIS A 104 -13.80 10.04 -8.76
N PRO A 105 -14.30 8.82 -9.07
CA PRO A 105 -15.18 8.09 -8.18
C PRO A 105 -14.50 7.84 -6.83
N GLU A 106 -15.29 7.81 -5.76
CA GLU A 106 -14.81 7.56 -4.40
C GLU A 106 -14.01 6.25 -4.37
N ILE A 107 -12.69 6.36 -4.20
CA ILE A 107 -11.84 5.20 -3.99
C ILE A 107 -11.88 4.88 -2.51
N LEU A 108 -12.43 3.71 -2.19
CA LEU A 108 -12.46 3.19 -0.84
C LEU A 108 -11.10 2.56 -0.47
N PHE A 109 -10.64 2.82 0.75
CA PHE A 109 -9.34 2.36 1.24
C PHE A 109 -9.42 2.12 2.76
N LEU A 110 -8.98 0.95 3.23
CA LEU A 110 -9.12 0.49 4.63
C LEU A 110 -10.58 0.52 5.09
N GLU A 111 -11.43 -0.26 4.43
CA GLU A 111 -12.88 -0.23 4.64
C GLU A 111 -13.31 -0.85 5.97
N THR A 112 -12.60 -1.89 6.41
CA THR A 112 -12.99 -2.70 7.56
C THR A 112 -12.31 -2.25 8.85
N GLU A 113 -12.99 -2.42 9.99
CA GLU A 113 -12.35 -2.14 11.30
C GLU A 113 -11.14 -3.05 11.51
N GLU A 114 -11.21 -4.30 11.04
CA GLU A 114 -10.13 -5.28 11.14
C GLU A 114 -8.86 -4.82 10.43
N GLU A 115 -8.95 -4.32 9.19
CA GLU A 115 -7.81 -3.77 8.46
C GLU A 115 -7.17 -2.59 9.21
N VAL A 116 -8.00 -1.68 9.73
CA VAL A 116 -7.54 -0.53 10.52
C VAL A 116 -6.81 -0.99 11.78
N TYR A 117 -7.37 -1.94 12.53
CA TYR A 117 -6.74 -2.46 13.75
C TYR A 117 -5.43 -3.19 13.46
N LYS A 118 -5.40 -4.05 12.44
CA LYS A 118 -4.20 -4.81 12.07
C LYS A 118 -3.10 -3.91 11.53
N LEU A 119 -3.45 -2.88 10.74
CA LEU A 119 -2.46 -1.92 10.27
C LEU A 119 -1.93 -1.06 11.44
N PHE A 120 -2.80 -0.63 12.34
CA PHE A 120 -2.42 0.16 13.51
C PHE A 120 -1.53 -0.63 14.48
N SER A 121 -1.77 -1.93 14.67
CA SER A 121 -0.97 -2.76 15.58
C SER A 121 0.50 -2.86 15.15
N LEU A 122 0.81 -2.67 13.85
CA LEU A 122 2.19 -2.65 13.35
C LEU A 122 3.04 -1.54 13.98
N ILE A 123 2.42 -0.47 14.49
CA ILE A 123 3.14 0.60 15.21
C ILE A 123 3.84 0.02 16.44
N SER A 124 3.18 -0.88 17.17
CA SER A 124 3.73 -1.48 18.40
C SER A 124 4.70 -2.63 18.12
N LEU A 125 4.68 -3.19 16.91
CA LEU A 125 5.39 -4.43 16.57
C LEU A 125 6.65 -4.21 15.73
N HIS A 126 6.83 -3.03 15.14
CA HIS A 126 7.92 -2.76 14.20
C HIS A 126 8.70 -1.48 14.50
N GLY A 127 9.84 -1.33 13.82
CA GLY A 127 10.75 -0.20 13.96
C GLY A 127 10.22 1.13 13.40
N PRO A 128 11.02 2.20 13.53
CA PRO A 128 10.58 3.58 13.28
C PRO A 128 10.09 3.83 11.84
N ASN A 129 10.67 3.17 10.84
CA ASN A 129 10.24 3.32 9.44
C ASN A 129 8.80 2.85 9.24
N VAL A 130 8.49 1.63 9.69
CA VAL A 130 7.14 1.06 9.61
C VAL A 130 6.15 1.91 10.39
N GLN A 131 6.52 2.34 11.61
CA GLN A 131 5.69 3.24 12.43
C GLN A 131 5.36 4.53 11.67
N GLN A 132 6.37 5.18 11.09
CA GLN A 132 6.19 6.40 10.31
C GLN A 132 5.27 6.19 9.11
N TYR A 133 5.48 5.10 8.36
CA TYR A 133 4.65 4.78 7.20
C TYR A 133 3.19 4.55 7.59
N VAL A 134 2.93 3.77 8.64
CA VAL A 134 1.56 3.53 9.15
C VAL A 134 0.87 4.84 9.56
N LEU A 135 1.56 5.70 10.31
CA LEU A 135 1.01 6.98 10.75
C LEU A 135 0.69 7.90 9.56
N ARG A 136 1.57 7.94 8.55
CA ARG A 136 1.35 8.70 7.31
C ARG A 136 0.19 8.14 6.48
N THR A 137 0.03 6.82 6.43
CA THR A 137 -1.13 6.17 5.82
C THR A 137 -2.42 6.69 6.46
N PHE A 138 -2.54 6.60 7.79
CA PHE A 138 -3.76 7.05 8.47
C PHE A 138 -4.01 8.56 8.31
N LEU A 139 -2.96 9.38 8.32
CA LEU A 139 -3.09 10.81 8.07
C LEU A 139 -3.68 11.08 6.67
N ALA A 140 -3.17 10.41 5.64
CA ALA A 140 -3.62 10.57 4.27
C ALA A 140 -5.07 10.07 4.07
N VAL A 141 -5.41 8.89 4.61
CA VAL A 141 -6.79 8.36 4.50
C VAL A 141 -7.78 9.19 5.33
N CYS A 142 -7.35 9.83 6.42
CA CYS A 142 -8.21 10.77 7.16
C CYS A 142 -8.60 12.01 6.33
N GLN A 143 -7.84 12.32 5.28
CA GLN A 143 -8.07 13.42 4.36
C GLN A 143 -8.81 12.99 3.07
N SER A 144 -9.02 11.68 2.86
CA SER A 144 -9.77 11.15 1.72
C SER A 144 -11.26 10.97 2.04
N SER A 145 -12.04 10.49 1.07
CA SER A 145 -13.46 10.13 1.22
C SER A 145 -13.72 9.17 2.39
N SER A 146 -12.78 8.27 2.70
CA SER A 146 -12.88 7.32 3.81
C SER A 146 -12.65 7.95 5.20
N GLY A 147 -12.25 9.23 5.28
CA GLY A 147 -11.72 9.83 6.50
C GLY A 147 -12.71 9.93 7.67
N LEU A 148 -14.02 10.03 7.42
CA LEU A 148 -15.02 9.99 8.49
C LEU A 148 -15.06 8.61 9.18
N ASN A 149 -15.04 7.53 8.40
CA ASN A 149 -15.07 6.17 8.90
C ASN A 149 -13.81 5.85 9.70
N ILE A 150 -12.63 6.12 9.12
CA ILE A 150 -11.33 5.86 9.75
C ILE A 150 -11.20 6.57 11.10
N ARG A 151 -11.57 7.87 11.18
CA ARG A 151 -11.53 8.62 12.45
C ARG A 151 -12.47 8.03 13.51
N LYS A 152 -13.62 7.46 13.09
CA LYS A 152 -14.55 6.80 14.00
C LYS A 152 -13.94 5.51 14.56
N ILE A 153 -13.28 4.71 13.71
CA ILE A 153 -12.63 3.45 14.10
C ILE A 153 -11.42 3.73 15.00
N LEU A 154 -10.54 4.67 14.63
CA LEU A 154 -9.34 5.00 15.41
C LEU A 154 -9.66 5.47 16.84
N ARG A 155 -10.80 6.14 17.07
CA ARG A 155 -11.24 6.51 18.42
C ARG A 155 -11.58 5.30 19.30
N LYS A 156 -11.98 4.17 18.69
CA LYS A 156 -12.25 2.91 19.40
C LYS A 156 -10.96 2.15 19.76
N VAL A 157 -9.87 2.34 19.00
CA VAL A 157 -8.57 1.69 19.27
C VAL A 157 -8.06 1.98 20.68
N ARG A 158 -8.40 3.16 21.24
CA ARG A 158 -8.02 3.57 22.60
C ARG A 158 -8.50 2.61 23.70
N PHE A 159 -9.47 1.74 23.41
CA PHE A 159 -9.99 0.76 24.38
C PHE A 159 -9.23 -0.58 24.42
N PHE A 160 -8.29 -0.84 23.50
CA PHE A 160 -7.58 -2.12 23.40
C PHE A 160 -6.12 -2.09 23.88
N ILE A 161 -5.61 -0.95 24.37
CA ILE A 161 -4.22 -0.79 24.86
C ILE A 161 -4.21 -0.55 26.39
N ASN A 162 -5.03 -1.28 27.15
CA ASN A 162 -4.94 -1.35 28.62
C ASN A 162 -4.53 -2.76 29.04
#